data_AF-A0A7K1VJ56-F1
#
_entry.id   AF-A0A7K1VJ56-F1
#
_cell.length_a   1.000
_cell.length_b   1.000
_cell.length_c   1.000
_cell.angle_alpha   90.00
_cell.angle_beta   90.00
_cell.angle_gamma   90.00
#
_symmetry.space_group_name_H-M   'P 1'
#
loop_
_entity.id
_entity.type
_entity.pdbx_description
1 polymer ?
#
loop_
_entity_poly.entity_id
_entity_poly.type
_entity_poly.pdbx_seq_one_letter_code
_entity_poly.pdbx_strand_id
1 'polypeptide(L)'
;MGLTGRKASILLTVLSVVAGLLLLGHAAVQGIGAATFWRPCWSEGYESAACSILQYEAPSPAWLAPLWVWFAEVLLALVVIGASVAAGRRLGTAGLALVAVLASSILIDLVFTPAINGGYTSADNPPGLGLIGAVFLAIGGVLMLRVAAPYRRAAG
;
A
#
# COMPACT_ATOMS: atom_id res chain seq x y z
N MET A 1 -20.90 25.22 -7.95
CA MET A 1 -21.01 24.80 -9.38
C MET A 1 -20.62 23.33 -9.48
N GLY A 2 -21.58 22.42 -9.56
CA GLY A 2 -21.31 20.99 -9.66
C GLY A 2 -20.73 20.63 -11.03
N LEU A 3 -19.67 19.83 -11.06
CA LEU A 3 -19.19 19.18 -12.28
C LEU A 3 -20.35 18.44 -12.93
N THR A 4 -20.61 18.68 -14.22
CA THR A 4 -21.59 17.89 -14.98
C THR A 4 -21.23 16.40 -14.85
N GLY A 5 -22.23 15.50 -14.77
CA GLY A 5 -21.99 14.08 -14.47
C GLY A 5 -20.93 13.40 -15.36
N ARG A 6 -20.80 13.85 -16.61
CA ARG A 6 -19.75 13.40 -17.54
C ARG A 6 -18.35 13.85 -17.13
N LYS A 7 -18.17 15.12 -16.72
CA LYS A 7 -16.89 15.65 -16.25
C LYS A 7 -16.46 15.02 -14.93
N ALA A 8 -17.41 14.81 -14.01
CA ALA A 8 -17.16 14.10 -12.75
C ALA A 8 -16.71 12.66 -12.97
N SER A 9 -17.33 11.94 -13.92
CA SER A 9 -16.92 10.58 -14.28
C SER A 9 -15.53 10.52 -14.91
N ILE A 10 -15.19 11.46 -15.81
CA ILE A 10 -13.85 11.51 -16.42
C ILE A 10 -12.80 11.78 -15.34
N LEU A 11 -13.05 12.76 -14.47
CA LEU A 11 -12.16 13.10 -13.37
C LEU A 11 -11.91 11.90 -12.46
N LEU A 12 -12.98 11.19 -12.07
CA LEU A 12 -12.83 9.98 -11.27
C LEU A 12 -11.98 8.92 -11.98
N THR A 13 -12.21 8.66 -13.27
CA THR A 13 -11.43 7.68 -14.03
C THR A 13 -9.95 8.07 -14.04
N VAL A 14 -9.63 9.34 -14.31
CA VAL A 14 -8.23 9.83 -14.30
C VAL A 14 -7.61 9.68 -12.91
N LEU A 15 -8.28 10.15 -11.86
CA LEU A 15 -7.78 10.05 -10.48
C LEU A 15 -7.56 8.60 -10.06
N SER A 16 -8.48 7.71 -10.41
CA SER A 16 -8.41 6.28 -10.08
C SER A 16 -7.27 5.57 -10.82
N VAL A 17 -7.02 5.93 -12.09
CA VAL A 17 -5.88 5.39 -12.86
C VAL A 17 -4.56 5.87 -12.28
N VAL A 18 -4.42 7.18 -12.05
CA VAL A 18 -3.19 7.77 -11.51
C VAL A 18 -2.89 7.20 -10.13
N ALA A 19 -3.88 7.18 -9.22
CA ALA A 19 -3.71 6.59 -7.89
C ALA A 19 -3.35 5.10 -7.98
N GLY A 20 -4.03 4.34 -8.83
CA GLY A 20 -3.74 2.92 -9.02
C GLY A 20 -2.31 2.65 -9.48
N LEU A 21 -1.81 3.42 -10.46
CA LEU A 21 -0.45 3.29 -10.97
C LEU A 21 0.60 3.68 -9.93
N LEU A 22 0.36 4.74 -9.15
CA LEU A 22 1.27 5.16 -8.08
C LEU A 22 1.38 4.09 -6.98
N LEU A 23 0.25 3.55 -6.52
CA LEU A 23 0.22 2.48 -5.52
C LEU A 23 0.93 1.21 -6.02
N LEU A 24 0.71 0.82 -7.28
CA LEU A 24 1.40 -0.33 -7.88
C LEU A 24 2.90 -0.10 -8.04
N GLY A 25 3.30 1.10 -8.44
CA GLY A 25 4.70 1.48 -8.54
C GLY A 25 5.41 1.42 -7.19
N HIS A 26 4.78 1.96 -6.14
CA HIS A 26 5.33 1.88 -4.80
C HIS A 26 5.36 0.44 -4.27
N ALA A 27 4.30 -0.34 -4.46
CA ALA A 27 4.28 -1.77 -4.13
C ALA A 27 5.46 -2.52 -4.74
N ALA A 28 5.77 -2.26 -6.01
CA ALA A 28 6.90 -2.89 -6.70
C ALA A 28 8.23 -2.48 -6.09
N VAL A 29 8.44 -1.17 -5.85
CA VAL A 29 9.68 -0.66 -5.23
C VAL A 29 9.87 -1.23 -3.82
N GLN A 30 8.81 -1.22 -3.00
CA GLN A 30 8.84 -1.77 -1.64
C GLN A 30 9.10 -3.28 -1.66
N GLY A 31 8.41 -4.03 -2.53
CA GLY A 31 8.58 -5.47 -2.67
C GLY A 31 9.98 -5.88 -3.14
N ILE A 32 10.53 -5.18 -4.14
CA ILE A 32 11.91 -5.38 -4.60
C ILE A 32 12.89 -5.01 -3.50
N GLY A 33 12.70 -3.87 -2.85
CA GLY A 33 13.53 -3.41 -1.73
C GLY A 33 13.58 -4.45 -0.61
N ALA A 34 12.42 -4.93 -0.15
CA ALA A 34 12.33 -5.99 0.85
C ALA A 34 13.01 -7.28 0.38
N ALA A 35 12.75 -7.74 -0.84
CA ALA A 35 13.36 -8.96 -1.36
C ALA A 35 14.89 -8.85 -1.47
N THR A 36 15.42 -7.70 -1.87
CA THR A 36 16.87 -7.46 -1.94
C THR A 36 17.51 -7.36 -0.55
N PHE A 37 16.86 -6.69 0.39
CA PHE A 37 17.32 -6.55 1.77
C PHE A 37 17.41 -7.90 2.47
N TRP A 38 16.40 -8.75 2.31
CA TRP A 38 16.33 -10.05 2.98
C TRP A 38 17.02 -11.19 2.23
N ARG A 39 17.52 -10.93 1.02
CA ARG A 39 18.20 -11.94 0.20
C ARG A 39 19.32 -12.69 0.96
N PRO A 40 20.21 -12.02 1.73
CA PRO A 40 21.28 -12.71 2.47
C PRO A 40 20.72 -13.70 3.50
N CYS A 41 19.66 -13.34 4.23
CA CYS A 41 19.01 -14.23 5.19
C CYS A 41 18.42 -15.48 4.52
N TRP A 42 17.83 -15.35 3.32
CA TRP A 42 17.30 -16.50 2.58
C TRP A 42 18.38 -17.39 1.97
N SER A 43 19.49 -16.82 1.51
CA SER A 43 20.56 -17.58 0.85
C SER A 43 21.55 -18.20 1.83
N GLU A 44 21.83 -17.53 2.95
CA GLU A 44 22.88 -17.93 3.90
C GLU A 44 22.31 -18.50 5.22
N GLY A 45 20.99 -18.36 5.42
CA GLY A 45 20.28 -18.81 6.61
C GLY A 45 20.14 -17.72 7.66
N TYR A 46 19.09 -17.83 8.48
CA TYR A 46 18.75 -16.83 9.51
C TYR A 46 19.77 -16.76 10.66
N GLU A 47 20.51 -17.84 10.90
CA GLU A 47 21.58 -17.91 11.91
C GLU A 47 22.92 -17.33 11.41
N SER A 48 22.99 -16.88 10.15
CA SER A 48 24.21 -16.35 9.57
C SER A 48 24.56 -14.98 10.17
N ALA A 49 25.87 -14.70 10.30
CA ALA A 49 26.36 -13.40 10.74
C ALA A 49 25.89 -12.25 9.81
N ALA A 50 25.74 -12.53 8.51
CA ALA A 50 25.19 -11.56 7.56
C ALA A 50 23.74 -11.19 7.87
N CYS A 51 22.90 -12.18 8.24
CA CYS A 51 21.52 -11.92 8.64
C CYS A 51 21.43 -11.22 9.99
N SER A 52 22.29 -11.58 10.96
CA SER A 52 22.28 -10.95 12.28
C SER A 52 22.61 -9.46 12.21
N ILE A 53 23.57 -9.06 11.38
CA ILE A 53 23.91 -7.63 11.17
C ILE A 53 22.71 -6.87 10.58
N LEU A 54 21.99 -7.46 9.61
CA LEU A 54 20.80 -6.84 9.02
C LEU A 54 19.63 -6.75 10.01
N GLN A 55 19.47 -7.76 10.87
CA GLN A 55 18.42 -7.79 11.88
C GLN A 55 18.68 -6.83 13.04
N TYR A 56 19.94 -6.62 13.44
CA TYR A 56 20.26 -5.97 14.72
C TYR A 56 21.13 -4.71 14.63
N GLU A 57 21.88 -4.50 13.54
CA GLU A 57 22.91 -3.45 13.45
C GLU A 57 22.68 -2.43 12.33
N ALA A 58 21.57 -2.50 11.59
CA ALA A 58 21.26 -1.54 10.54
C ALA A 58 20.26 -0.44 11.01
N PRO A 59 20.68 0.62 11.72
CA PRO A 59 19.89 1.82 11.80
C PRO A 59 20.22 2.71 10.60
N SER A 60 19.19 3.18 9.89
CA SER A 60 19.33 4.44 9.15
C SER A 60 18.16 5.39 9.47
N PRO A 61 18.41 6.72 9.51
CA PRO A 61 17.52 7.72 10.10
C PRO A 61 16.33 8.11 9.20
N ALA A 62 16.02 7.34 8.16
CA ALA A 62 14.92 7.63 7.24
C ALA A 62 13.55 7.16 7.77
N TRP A 63 13.46 6.70 9.02
CA TRP A 63 12.27 6.09 9.65
C TRP A 63 10.95 6.88 9.54
N LEU A 64 10.98 8.19 9.29
CA LEU A 64 9.79 9.01 9.05
C LEU A 64 9.40 9.16 7.57
N ALA A 65 10.33 8.92 6.63
CA ALA A 65 10.03 8.98 5.19
C ALA A 65 8.94 7.97 4.76
N PRO A 66 8.91 6.72 5.27
CA PRO A 66 7.83 5.78 5.01
C PRO A 66 6.45 6.28 5.47
N LEU A 67 6.39 6.99 6.61
CA LEU A 67 5.14 7.51 7.16
C LEU A 67 4.53 8.59 6.28
N TRP A 68 5.34 9.53 5.77
CA TRP A 68 4.85 10.58 4.86
C TRP A 68 4.32 10.03 3.53
N VAL A 69 5.00 9.01 2.99
CA VAL A 69 4.56 8.33 1.77
C VAL A 69 3.23 7.62 2.01
N TRP A 70 3.10 6.90 3.13
CA TRP A 70 1.83 6.28 3.51
C TRP A 70 0.69 7.29 3.69
N PHE A 71 0.95 8.43 4.34
CA PHE A 71 -0.06 9.51 4.44
C PHE A 71 -0.51 9.99 3.06
N ALA A 72 0.41 10.13 2.10
CA ALA A 72 0.06 10.49 0.72
C ALA A 72 -0.82 9.44 0.05
N GLU A 73 -0.60 8.15 0.31
CA GLU A 73 -1.40 7.05 -0.23
C GLU A 73 -2.82 7.02 0.33
N VAL A 74 -2.95 7.26 1.64
CA VAL A 74 -4.25 7.40 2.30
C VAL A 74 -4.99 8.61 1.71
N LEU A 75 -4.31 9.74 1.52
CA LEU A 75 -4.91 10.91 0.88
C LEU A 75 -5.35 10.62 -0.55
N LEU A 76 -4.55 9.92 -1.35
CA LEU A 76 -4.93 9.49 -2.70
C LEU A 76 -6.21 8.62 -2.67
N ALA A 77 -6.30 7.67 -1.73
CA ALA A 77 -7.48 6.84 -1.57
C ALA A 77 -8.72 7.66 -1.18
N LEU A 78 -8.59 8.63 -0.27
CA LEU A 78 -9.66 9.54 0.12
C LEU A 78 -10.11 10.44 -1.04
N VAL A 79 -9.18 10.91 -1.88
CA VAL A 79 -9.49 11.68 -3.10
C VAL A 79 -10.33 10.85 -4.07
N VAL A 80 -10.00 9.57 -4.27
CA VAL A 80 -10.79 8.67 -5.13
C VAL A 80 -12.18 8.41 -4.54
N ILE A 81 -12.32 8.30 -3.21
CA ILE A 81 -13.63 8.22 -2.55
C ILE A 81 -14.44 9.49 -2.78
N GLY A 82 -13.85 10.67 -2.57
CA GLY A 82 -14.52 11.96 -2.81
C GLY A 82 -14.96 12.11 -4.27
N ALA A 83 -14.11 11.73 -5.22
CA ALA A 83 -14.44 11.72 -6.63
C ALA A 83 -15.56 10.70 -6.96
N SER A 84 -15.61 9.56 -6.27
CA SER A 84 -16.66 8.56 -6.43
C SER A 84 -18.01 9.09 -5.94
N VAL A 85 -18.04 9.80 -4.82
CA VAL A 85 -19.24 10.51 -4.32
C VAL A 85 -19.67 11.58 -5.31
N ALA A 86 -18.75 12.42 -5.78
CA ALA A 86 -19.05 13.48 -6.74
C ALA A 86 -19.58 12.95 -8.08
N ALA A 87 -19.16 11.75 -8.49
CA ALA A 87 -19.65 11.08 -9.69
C ALA A 87 -20.92 10.22 -9.46
N GLY A 88 -21.45 10.16 -8.22
CA GLY A 88 -22.61 9.34 -7.88
C GLY A 88 -22.39 7.83 -8.03
N ARG A 89 -21.15 7.36 -7.84
CA ARG A 89 -20.79 5.94 -8.01
C ARG A 89 -20.77 5.18 -6.68
N ARG A 90 -20.89 3.86 -6.77
CA ARG A 90 -20.80 2.96 -5.61
C ARG A 90 -19.42 3.07 -4.97
N LEU A 91 -19.39 3.17 -3.64
CA LEU A 91 -18.16 3.35 -2.87
C LEU A 91 -17.49 2.03 -2.50
N GLY A 92 -18.14 0.88 -2.69
CA GLY A 92 -17.63 -0.41 -2.20
C GLY A 92 -16.18 -0.71 -2.61
N THR A 93 -15.86 -0.58 -3.91
CA THR A 93 -14.51 -0.84 -4.41
C THR A 93 -13.48 0.19 -3.92
N ALA A 94 -13.86 1.46 -3.86
CA ALA A 94 -13.00 2.54 -3.37
C ALA A 94 -12.74 2.42 -1.86
N GLY A 95 -13.75 1.99 -1.10
CA GLY A 95 -13.64 1.71 0.33
C GLY A 95 -12.73 0.51 0.61
N LEU A 96 -12.85 -0.58 -0.14
CA LEU A 96 -11.94 -1.72 -0.05
C LEU A 96 -10.50 -1.32 -0.39
N ALA A 97 -10.30 -0.44 -1.38
CA ALA A 97 -8.99 0.08 -1.72
C ALA A 97 -8.36 0.88 -0.57
N LEU A 98 -9.14 1.73 0.11
CA LEU A 98 -8.70 2.43 1.31
C LEU A 98 -8.31 1.47 2.44
N VAL A 99 -9.12 0.44 2.70
CA VAL A 99 -8.81 -0.58 3.72
C VAL A 99 -7.48 -1.27 3.41
N ALA A 100 -7.23 -1.62 2.15
CA ALA A 100 -5.97 -2.21 1.73
C ALA A 100 -4.78 -1.26 1.95
N VAL A 101 -4.90 0.03 1.62
CA VAL A 101 -3.85 1.03 1.88
C VAL A 101 -3.60 1.21 3.38
N LEU A 102 -4.65 1.25 4.21
CA LEU A 102 -4.49 1.33 5.67
C LEU A 102 -3.77 0.09 6.23
N ALA A 103 -4.07 -1.09 5.69
CA ALA A 103 -3.43 -2.34 6.08
C ALA A 103 -1.96 -2.45 5.61
N SER A 104 -1.55 -1.69 4.60
CA SER A 104 -0.23 -1.82 3.96
C SER A 104 0.96 -1.28 4.78
N SER A 105 0.74 -0.49 5.83
CA SER A 105 1.86 0.08 6.61
C SER A 105 1.58 0.14 8.12
N ILE A 106 0.58 0.90 8.58
CA ILE A 106 0.41 1.16 10.04
C ILE A 106 0.13 -0.11 10.84
N LEU A 107 -0.78 -0.97 10.36
CA LEU A 107 -1.15 -2.18 11.09
C LEU A 107 0.02 -3.15 11.14
N ILE A 108 0.71 -3.35 10.01
CA ILE A 108 1.72 -4.40 9.87
C ILE A 108 3.05 -3.97 10.49
N ASP A 109 3.57 -2.79 10.13
CA ASP A 109 4.93 -2.39 10.48
C ASP A 109 5.02 -1.76 11.89
N LEU A 110 3.96 -1.10 12.37
CA LEU A 110 4.01 -0.35 13.65
C LEU A 110 3.21 -1.00 14.78
N VAL A 111 2.21 -1.84 14.48
CA VAL A 111 1.38 -2.48 15.51
C VAL A 111 1.69 -3.97 15.61
N PHE A 112 1.62 -4.71 14.50
CA PHE A 112 1.86 -6.14 14.52
C PHE A 112 3.34 -6.48 14.69
N THR A 113 4.26 -5.73 14.06
CA THR A 113 5.70 -6.01 14.18
C THR A 113 6.19 -5.92 15.64
N PRO A 114 5.95 -4.83 16.40
CA PRO A 114 6.39 -4.77 17.80
C PRO A 114 5.60 -5.69 18.72
N ALA A 115 4.30 -5.89 18.48
CA ALA A 115 3.48 -6.77 19.32
C ALA A 115 3.87 -8.24 19.20
N ILE A 116 4.25 -8.69 18.00
CA ILE A 116 4.72 -10.06 17.76
C ILE A 116 6.17 -10.23 18.23
N ASN A 117 7.00 -9.18 18.16
CA ASN A 117 8.41 -9.22 18.55
C ASN A 117 8.67 -8.79 20.02
N GLY A 118 7.64 -8.78 20.88
CA GLY A 118 7.83 -8.46 22.30
C GLY A 118 8.33 -7.04 22.60
N GLY A 119 8.08 -6.07 21.72
CA GLY A 119 8.43 -4.65 21.89
C GLY A 119 9.68 -4.19 21.12
N TYR A 120 10.40 -5.07 20.45
CA TYR A 120 11.54 -4.70 19.60
C TYR A 120 11.09 -4.24 18.21
N THR A 121 11.66 -3.12 17.73
CA THR A 121 11.42 -2.60 16.37
C THR A 121 12.28 -3.30 15.31
N SER A 122 13.24 -4.11 15.74
CA SER A 122 14.17 -4.89 14.94
C SER A 122 13.95 -6.38 15.18
N ALA A 123 14.11 -7.16 14.12
CA ALA A 123 13.33 -8.36 13.85
C ALA A 123 13.92 -9.68 14.39
N ASP A 124 13.22 -10.30 15.33
CA ASP A 124 13.21 -11.77 15.53
C ASP A 124 12.20 -12.47 14.58
N ASN A 125 11.63 -11.77 13.58
CA ASN A 125 10.54 -12.30 12.74
C ASN A 125 10.63 -11.80 11.27
N PRO A 126 10.21 -12.60 10.29
CA PRO A 126 10.96 -12.90 9.09
C PRO A 126 10.81 -11.81 8.01
N PRO A 127 11.55 -11.92 6.90
CA PRO A 127 11.44 -11.18 5.64
C PRO A 127 10.06 -10.76 5.10
N GLY A 128 8.98 -11.30 5.66
CA GLY A 128 7.63 -11.26 5.10
C GLY A 128 6.89 -9.94 5.30
N LEU A 129 7.21 -9.10 6.28
CA LEU A 129 6.31 -7.99 6.65
C LEU A 129 6.30 -6.84 5.63
N GLY A 130 7.47 -6.42 5.14
CA GLY A 130 7.56 -5.47 4.02
C GLY A 130 6.98 -6.01 2.71
N LEU A 131 7.00 -7.34 2.52
CA LEU A 131 6.34 -8.01 1.39
C LEU A 131 4.82 -8.04 1.56
N ILE A 132 4.31 -8.29 2.76
CA ILE A 132 2.87 -8.27 3.04
C ILE A 132 2.33 -6.85 2.86
N GLY A 133 3.05 -5.83 3.35
CA GLY A 133 2.74 -4.42 3.08
C GLY A 133 2.64 -4.13 1.59
N ALA A 134 3.66 -4.52 0.82
CA ALA A 134 3.67 -4.39 -0.64
C ALA A 134 2.49 -5.12 -1.32
N VAL A 135 2.09 -6.30 -0.83
CA VAL A 135 0.91 -7.03 -1.36
C VAL A 135 -0.37 -6.26 -1.12
N PHE A 136 -0.59 -5.72 0.07
CA PHE A 136 -1.77 -4.89 0.36
C PHE A 136 -1.79 -3.62 -0.50
N LEU A 137 -0.64 -2.99 -0.70
CA LEU A 137 -0.47 -1.84 -1.58
C LEU A 137 -0.81 -2.18 -3.03
N ALA A 138 -0.36 -3.35 -3.52
CA ALA A 138 -0.71 -3.84 -4.85
C ALA A 138 -2.22 -4.11 -4.98
N ILE A 139 -2.85 -4.72 -3.97
CA ILE A 139 -4.30 -4.93 -3.92
C ILE A 139 -5.03 -3.59 -3.98
N GLY A 140 -4.61 -2.61 -3.18
CA GLY A 140 -5.14 -1.24 -3.20
C GLY A 140 -5.05 -0.63 -4.60
N GLY A 141 -3.89 -0.71 -5.24
CA GLY A 141 -3.67 -0.22 -6.60
C GLY A 141 -4.58 -0.87 -7.64
N VAL A 142 -4.73 -2.20 -7.62
CA VAL A 142 -5.65 -2.93 -8.51
C VAL A 142 -7.10 -2.51 -8.27
N LEU A 143 -7.51 -2.34 -7.00
CA LEU A 143 -8.86 -1.89 -6.67
C LEU A 143 -9.12 -0.45 -7.16
N MET A 144 -8.13 0.45 -7.12
CA MET A 144 -8.24 1.78 -7.72
C MET A 144 -8.45 1.69 -9.24
N LEU A 145 -7.71 0.84 -9.94
CA LEU A 145 -7.94 0.61 -11.37
C LEU A 145 -9.34 0.04 -11.65
N ARG A 146 -9.89 -0.80 -10.76
CA ARG A 146 -11.28 -1.27 -10.87
C ARG A 146 -12.30 -0.16 -10.68
N VAL A 147 -12.03 0.85 -9.84
CA VAL A 147 -12.89 2.05 -9.72
C VAL A 147 -12.93 2.81 -11.05
N ALA A 148 -11.82 2.86 -11.79
CA ALA A 148 -11.74 3.54 -13.08
C ALA A 148 -12.67 2.93 -14.15
N ALA A 149 -12.94 1.62 -14.09
CA ALA A 149 -13.78 0.92 -15.05
C ALA A 149 -15.27 1.31 -14.89
N PRO A 150 -15.96 1.81 -15.94
CA PRO A 150 -17.38 2.13 -15.85
C PRO A 150 -18.21 0.88 -15.56
N TYR A 151 -19.21 1.01 -14.68
CA TYR A 151 -20.19 -0.06 -14.43
C TYR A 151 -20.91 -0.33 -15.75
N ARG A 152 -20.65 -1.48 -16.40
CA ARG A 152 -21.58 -2.01 -17.38
C ARG A 152 -22.84 -2.37 -16.59
N ARG A 153 -23.92 -1.60 -16.73
CA ARG A 153 -25.24 -2.15 -16.42
C ARG A 153 -25.36 -3.41 -17.25
N ALA A 154 -25.48 -4.57 -16.62
CA ALA A 154 -26.01 -5.72 -17.31
C ALA A 154 -27.35 -5.26 -17.89
N ALA A 155 -27.46 -5.30 -19.22
CA ALA A 155 -28.72 -5.04 -19.89
C ALA A 155 -29.71 -6.09 -19.34
N GLY A 156 -30.66 -5.62 -18.54
CA GLY A 156 -31.77 -6.38 -18.00
C GLY A 156 -33.02 -5.57 -18.27
#